data_AF-A0A972UZB3-F1
#
_entry.id   AF-A0A972UZB3-F1
#
_cell.length_a   1.000
_cell.length_b   1.000
_cell.length_c   1.000
_cell.angle_alpha   90.00
_cell.angle_beta   90.00
_cell.angle_gamma   90.00
#
_symmetry.space_group_name_H-M   'P 1'
#
loop_
_entity.id
_entity.type
_entity.pdbx_description
1 polymer ?
#
loop_
_entity_poly.entity_id
_entity_poly.type
_entity_poly.pdbx_seq_one_letter_code
_entity_poly.pdbx_strand_id
1 'polypeptide(L)' 'MGLGKLCVKSMMKQKGIDNIDILYNNVLEMGAHIHVCETSAQLFGIDCKELKGSEFIDRCGVTTLLSNSLKGKITLFI' A
#
# COMPACT_ATOMS: atom_id res chain seq x y z
N MET A 1 12.54 -1.08 -16.60
CA MET A 1 12.23 0.32 -16.22
C MET A 1 11.82 1.08 -17.47
N GLY A 2 10.63 1.69 -17.49
CA GLY A 2 10.15 2.45 -18.66
C GLY A 2 10.54 3.93 -18.61
N LEU A 3 10.75 4.56 -19.78
CA LEU A 3 11.12 5.97 -19.91
C LEU A 3 10.13 6.93 -19.21
N GLY A 4 8.83 6.64 -19.27
CA GLY A 4 7.80 7.42 -18.58
C GLY A 4 8.01 7.46 -17.06
N LYS A 5 8.31 6.31 -16.43
CA LYS A 5 8.62 6.23 -15.00
C LYS A 5 9.84 7.09 -14.63
N LEU A 6 10.86 7.12 -15.48
CA LEU A 6 12.06 7.92 -15.26
C LEU A 6 11.77 9.42 -15.35
N CYS A 7 10.97 9.84 -16.33
CA CYS A 7 10.56 11.24 -16.49
C CYS A 7 9.79 11.73 -15.26
N VAL A 8 8.76 10.98 -14.83
CA VAL A 8 7.97 11.31 -13.64
C VAL A 8 8.85 11.36 -12.39
N LYS A 9 9.73 10.36 -12.19
CA LYS A 9 10.64 10.36 -11.03
C LYS A 9 11.58 11.56 -11.03
N SER A 10 12.06 12.00 -12.19
CA SER A 10 12.88 13.21 -12.32
C SER A 10 12.10 14.47 -11.93
N MET A 11 10.87 14.62 -12.43
CA MET A 11 10.00 15.74 -12.07
C MET A 11 9.67 15.78 -10.58
N MET A 12 9.38 14.62 -9.97
CA MET A 12 9.15 14.50 -8.52
C MET A 12 10.36 14.99 -7.72
N LYS A 13 11.57 14.52 -8.09
CA LYS A 13 12.81 14.92 -7.42
C LYS A 13 13.07 16.43 -7.53
N GLN A 14 12.84 17.02 -8.71
CA GLN A 14 13.03 18.46 -8.93
C GLN A 14 12.08 19.32 -8.06
N LYS A 15 10.89 18.79 -7.75
CA LYS A 15 9.90 19.45 -6.88
C LYS A 15 10.05 19.12 -5.40
N GLY A 16 11.07 18.35 -5.01
CA GLY A 16 11.24 17.91 -3.63
C GLY A 16 10.14 16.96 -3.14
N ILE A 17 9.50 16.21 -4.05
CA ILE A 17 8.46 15.24 -3.70
C ILE A 17 9.12 13.91 -3.33
N ASP A 18 8.76 13.38 -2.17
CA ASP A 18 9.21 12.08 -1.70
C ASP A 18 8.81 10.95 -2.64
N ASN A 19 9.67 9.95 -2.73
CA ASN A 19 9.38 8.75 -3.50
C ASN A 19 8.46 7.79 -2.72
N ILE A 20 7.89 6.82 -3.42
CA ILE A 20 6.93 5.88 -2.83
C ILE A 20 7.50 5.08 -1.65
N ASP A 21 8.79 4.74 -1.64
CA ASP A 21 9.40 3.98 -0.55
C ASP A 21 9.45 4.78 0.75
N ILE A 22 9.73 6.09 0.63
CA ILE A 22 9.69 7.04 1.76
C ILE A 22 8.25 7.20 2.25
N LEU A 23 7.31 7.46 1.32
CA LEU A 23 5.90 7.61 1.67
C LEU A 23 5.34 6.36 2.36
N TYR A 24 5.73 5.17 1.89
CA TYR A 24 5.34 3.90 2.51
C TYR A 24 5.87 3.77 3.94
N ASN A 25 7.16 4.07 4.16
CA ASN A 25 7.74 4.05 5.51
C ASN A 25 7.02 5.05 6.45
N ASN A 26 6.72 6.27 5.97
CA ASN A 26 5.98 7.25 6.75
C ASN A 26 4.59 6.73 7.14
N VAL A 27 3.90 6.03 6.24
CA VAL A 27 2.59 5.40 6.51
C VAL A 27 2.70 4.35 7.62
N LEU A 28 3.76 3.53 7.61
CA LEU A 28 4.03 2.58 8.69
C LEU A 28 4.31 3.27 10.03
N GLU A 29 5.14 4.31 10.03
CA GLU A 29 5.48 5.08 11.24
C GLU A 29 4.27 5.82 11.84
N MET A 30 3.32 6.25 11.00
CA MET A 30 2.07 6.85 11.44
C MET A 30 1.08 5.82 12.02
N GLY A 31 1.42 4.53 12.02
CA GLY A 31 0.57 3.47 12.55
C GLY A 31 -0.63 3.14 11.66
N ALA A 32 -0.53 3.40 10.34
CA ALA A 32 -1.57 2.99 9.42
C ALA A 32 -1.62 1.46 9.32
N HIS A 33 -2.83 0.90 9.39
CA HIS A 33 -3.06 -0.53 9.22
C HIS A 33 -3.09 -0.89 7.73
N ILE A 34 -2.22 -1.81 7.32
CA ILE A 34 -2.17 -2.30 5.95
C ILE A 34 -2.82 -3.68 5.89
N HIS A 35 -3.80 -3.81 5.00
CA HIS A 35 -4.50 -5.07 4.79
C HIS A 35 -4.19 -5.62 3.39
N VAL A 36 -3.79 -6.88 3.34
CA VAL A 36 -3.60 -7.63 2.09
C VAL A 36 -4.80 -8.54 1.88
N CYS A 37 -5.46 -8.39 0.73
CA CYS A 37 -6.60 -9.22 0.34
C CYS A 37 -6.16 -10.70 0.24
N GLU A 38 -6.83 -11.57 1.00
CA GLU A 38 -6.54 -13.00 1.04
C GLU A 38 -6.68 -13.65 -0.34
N THR A 39 -7.77 -13.38 -1.06
CA THR A 39 -8.00 -13.93 -2.40
C THR A 39 -6.90 -13.51 -3.38
N SER A 40 -6.47 -12.25 -3.32
CA SER A 40 -5.38 -11.77 -4.18
C SER A 40 -4.04 -12.41 -3.78
N ALA A 41 -3.73 -12.49 -2.48
CA ALA A 41 -2.50 -13.11 -2.01
C ALA A 41 -2.39 -14.59 -2.43
N GLN A 42 -3.50 -15.34 -2.35
CA GLN A 42 -3.57 -16.73 -2.80
C GLN A 42 -3.37 -16.84 -4.32
N LEU A 43 -4.04 -15.99 -5.11
CA LEU A 43 -3.94 -16.01 -6.57
C LEU A 43 -2.51 -15.74 -7.05
N PHE A 44 -1.80 -14.82 -6.39
CA PHE A 44 -0.42 -14.45 -6.74
C PHE A 44 0.65 -15.25 -5.98
N GLY A 45 0.27 -16.15 -5.07
CA GLY A 45 1.21 -16.95 -4.27
C GLY A 45 2.08 -16.12 -3.32
N ILE A 46 1.59 -14.98 -2.83
CA ILE A 46 2.36 -14.04 -2.00
C ILE A 46 2.18 -14.39 -0.52
N ASP A 47 3.25 -14.67 0.22
CA ASP A 47 3.22 -14.72 1.68
C ASP A 47 3.41 -13.32 2.28
N CYS A 48 2.51 -12.90 3.18
CA CYS A 48 2.59 -11.59 3.82
C CYS A 48 3.84 -11.43 4.68
N LYS A 49 4.44 -12.54 5.15
CA LYS A 49 5.71 -12.52 5.89
C LYS A 49 6.89 -12.05 5.05
N GLU A 50 6.80 -12.18 3.73
CA GLU A 50 7.85 -11.78 2.79
C GLU A 50 7.74 -10.31 2.37
N LEU A 51 6.64 -9.64 2.76
CA LEU A 51 6.42 -8.23 2.44
C LEU A 51 7.23 -7.31 3.36
N LYS A 52 7.68 -6.19 2.82
CA LYS A 52 8.38 -5.16 3.59
C LYS A 52 7.44 -4.53 4.61
N GLY A 53 7.79 -4.57 5.89
CA GLY A 53 6.95 -4.08 6.99
C GLY A 53 5.87 -5.09 7.38
N SER A 54 6.14 -6.39 7.25
CA SER A 54 5.20 -7.48 7.53
C SER A 54 4.62 -7.46 8.94
N GLU A 55 5.29 -6.80 9.90
CA GLU A 55 4.79 -6.56 11.25
C GLU A 55 3.57 -5.61 11.32
N PHE A 56 3.31 -4.85 10.23
CA PHE A 56 2.17 -3.93 10.11
C PHE A 56 1.14 -4.39 9.06
N ILE A 57 1.32 -5.60 8.52
CA ILE A 57 0.52 -6.12 7.42
C ILE A 57 -0.27 -7.34 7.87
N ASP A 58 -1.60 -7.25 7.76
CA ASP A 58 -2.50 -8.36 8.04
C ASP A 58 -3.16 -8.88 6.76
N ARG A 59 -3.36 -10.19 6.67
CA ARG A 59 -4.28 -10.76 5.66
C ARG A 59 -5.72 -10.56 6.08
N CYS A 60 -6.58 -10.15 5.15
CA CYS A 60 -8.01 -10.09 5.40
C CYS A 60 -8.86 -10.50 4.20
N GLY A 61 -10.08 -10.96 4.48
CA GLY A 61 -11.11 -11.18 3.47
C GLY A 61 -11.86 -9.91 3.11
N VAL A 62 -12.72 -10.00 2.10
CA VAL A 62 -13.54 -8.88 1.60
C VAL A 62 -14.49 -8.31 2.67
N THR A 63 -14.94 -9.13 3.63
CA THR A 63 -15.82 -8.69 4.72
C THR A 63 -15.14 -7.65 5.61
N THR A 64 -13.83 -7.78 5.84
CA THR A 64 -13.05 -6.79 6.62
C THR A 64 -12.97 -5.46 5.88
N LEU A 65 -12.72 -5.49 4.57
CA LEU A 65 -12.74 -4.29 3.73
C LEU A 65 -14.09 -3.59 3.83
N LEU A 66 -15.20 -4.29 3.59
CA LEU A 66 -16.54 -3.71 3.66
C LEU A 66 -16.86 -3.15 5.05
N SER A 67 -16.50 -3.88 6.11
CA SER A 67 -16.69 -3.44 7.50
C SER A 67 -15.92 -2.16 7.82
N ASN A 68 -14.69 -2.05 7.32
CA ASN A 68 -13.85 -0.86 7.52
C ASN A 68 -14.36 0.31 6.67
N SER A 69 -14.77 0.06 5.43
CA SER A 69 -15.34 1.08 4.54
C SER A 69 -16.64 1.67 5.08
N LEU A 70 -17.51 0.85 5.68
CA LEU A 70 -18.75 1.31 6.32
C LEU A 70 -18.50 2.14 7.58
N LYS A 71 -17.41 1.89 8.30
CA LYS A 71 -16.99 2.68 9.47
C LYS A 71 -16.24 3.96 9.09
N GLY A 72 -15.58 3.95 7.93
CA GLY A 72 -14.83 5.09 7.40
C GLY A 72 -15.74 6.22 6.95
N LYS A 73 -15.32 7.47 7.17
CA LYS A 73 -16.04 8.65 6.64
C LYS A 73 -15.88 8.80 5.13
N ILE A 74 -14.76 8.32 4.60
CA ILE A 74 -14.39 8.37 3.19
C ILE A 74 -13.79 7.01 2.81
N THR A 75 -14.25 6.44 1.70
CA THR A 75 -13.69 5.24 1.10
C THR A 75 -13.35 5.55 -0.35
N LEU A 76 -12.13 5.21 -0.78
CA LEU A 76 -11.65 5.40 -2.15
C LEU A 76 -11.32 4.05 -2.79
N PHE A 77 -11.49 3.96 -4.10
CA PHE A 77 -11.01 2.86 -4.93
C PHE A 77 -10.06 3.46 -5.98
N ILE A 78 -8.76 3.16 -5.85
CA ILE A 78 -7.66 3.76 -6.64
C ILE A 78 -7.06 2.68 -7.54
#